data_AF-A0A2N7Y8P6-F1
#
_entry.id   AF-A0A2N7Y8P6-F1
#
_cell.length_a   1.000
_cell.length_b   1.000
_cell.length_c   1.000
_cell.angle_alpha   90.00
_cell.angle_beta   90.00
_cell.angle_gamma   90.00
#
_symmetry.space_group_name_H-M   'P 1'
#
loop_
_entity.id
_entity.type
_entity.pdbx_description
1 polymer ?
#
loop_
_entity_poly.entity_id
_entity_poly.type
_entity_poly.pdbx_seq_one_letter_code
_entity_poly.pdbx_strand_id
1 'polypeptide(L)'
;MADRLLRNFDKYADPAQPDYITRDSLRQVAYASAQSGYSSDDMNFARSLLENPVLMEKLDGYGKHKHDGKIDRESIITVGQNMGFPLATMSDKELAQKLLNEYDTYYPERGWGGIDRREGVTYASLKNIADGTRHDRGPDEAMVAREILSRPELVAQLGLTDWSKSADRGAINAAIKRMDQVHEER
;
A
#
# COMPACT_ATOMS: atom_id res chain seq x y z
N MET A 1 5.91 -2.89 -15.34
CA MET A 1 6.53 -1.66 -14.76
C MET A 1 7.67 -2.01 -13.82
N ALA A 2 7.43 -2.77 -12.74
CA ALA A 2 8.46 -3.21 -11.80
C ALA A 2 9.63 -3.95 -12.47
N ASP A 3 9.35 -4.87 -13.39
CA ASP A 3 10.39 -5.60 -14.13
C ASP A 3 11.25 -4.70 -15.06
N ARG A 4 10.70 -3.62 -15.62
CA ARG A 4 11.49 -2.60 -16.36
C ARG A 4 12.36 -1.78 -15.41
N LEU A 5 11.80 -1.37 -14.27
CA LEU A 5 12.49 -0.58 -13.24
C LEU A 5 13.65 -1.38 -12.64
N LEU A 6 13.45 -2.67 -12.36
CA LEU A 6 14.48 -3.57 -11.84
C LEU A 6 15.62 -3.79 -12.84
N ARG A 7 15.29 -4.08 -14.10
CA ARG A 7 16.29 -4.29 -15.16
C ARG A 7 17.12 -3.05 -15.48
N ASN A 8 16.58 -1.86 -15.23
CA ASN A 8 17.24 -0.58 -15.48
C ASN A 8 17.57 0.17 -14.19
N PHE A 9 17.67 -0.52 -13.05
CA PHE A 9 17.81 0.11 -11.72
C PHE A 9 18.93 1.15 -11.70
N ASP A 10 20.12 0.76 -12.15
CA ASP A 10 21.32 1.60 -12.12
C ASP A 10 21.19 2.88 -12.95
N LYS A 11 20.31 2.91 -13.96
CA LYS A 11 20.05 4.12 -14.75
C LYS A 11 19.30 5.18 -13.98
N TYR A 12 18.47 4.75 -13.03
CA TYR A 12 17.61 5.62 -12.22
C TYR A 12 18.14 5.80 -10.79
N ALA A 13 19.19 5.07 -10.41
CA ALA A 13 19.78 5.13 -9.08
C ALA A 13 20.42 6.50 -8.82
N ASP A 14 20.47 6.89 -7.56
CA ASP A 14 21.16 8.09 -7.12
C ASP A 14 22.67 7.93 -7.32
N PRO A 15 23.34 8.80 -8.10
CA PRO A 15 24.79 8.70 -8.30
C PRO A 15 25.61 8.76 -7.00
N ALA A 16 25.10 9.44 -5.97
CA ALA A 16 25.74 9.52 -4.66
C ALA A 16 25.42 8.30 -3.77
N GLN A 17 24.35 7.56 -4.09
CA GLN A 17 23.93 6.35 -3.37
C GLN A 17 23.40 5.29 -4.36
N PRO A 18 24.30 4.60 -5.09
CA PRO A 18 23.94 3.78 -6.24
C PRO A 18 23.09 2.55 -5.91
N ASP A 19 22.94 2.22 -4.62
CA ASP A 19 22.08 1.15 -4.15
C ASP A 19 20.59 1.53 -4.11
N TYR A 20 20.26 2.81 -4.33
CA TYR A 20 18.91 3.34 -4.16
C TYR A 20 18.46 4.20 -5.33
N ILE A 21 17.17 4.13 -5.65
CA ILE A 21 16.46 5.12 -6.46
C ILE A 21 15.79 6.09 -5.50
N THR A 22 15.99 7.39 -5.72
CA THR A 22 15.35 8.46 -4.94
C THR A 22 14.42 9.28 -5.82
N ARG A 23 13.53 10.07 -5.21
CA ARG A 23 12.72 11.04 -5.99
C ARG A 23 13.59 12.02 -6.76
N ASP A 24 14.73 12.40 -6.20
CA ASP A 24 15.65 13.34 -6.83
C ASP A 24 16.42 12.70 -7.98
N SER A 25 16.88 11.45 -7.86
CA SER A 25 17.49 10.73 -8.98
C SER A 25 16.51 10.54 -10.14
N LEU A 26 15.24 10.21 -9.84
CA LEU A 26 14.19 10.15 -10.87
C LEU A 26 13.91 11.51 -11.52
N ARG A 27 13.92 12.62 -10.76
CA ARG A 27 13.77 13.97 -11.32
C ARG A 27 14.92 14.32 -12.25
N GLN A 28 16.15 13.96 -11.87
CA GLN A 28 17.32 14.18 -12.71
C GLN A 28 17.18 13.47 -14.06
N VAL A 29 16.71 12.22 -14.07
CA VAL A 29 16.44 11.49 -15.32
C VAL A 29 15.26 12.07 -16.08
N ALA A 30 14.14 12.36 -15.42
CA ALA A 30 12.91 12.83 -16.05
C ALA A 30 13.06 14.19 -16.76
N TYR A 31 14.00 15.01 -16.33
CA TYR A 31 14.29 16.34 -16.88
C TYR A 31 15.73 16.47 -17.39
N ALA A 32 16.38 15.34 -17.69
CA ALA A 32 17.73 15.34 -18.21
C ALA A 32 17.80 16.04 -19.58
N SER A 33 18.91 16.74 -19.83
CA SER A 33 19.13 17.39 -21.14
C SER A 33 19.39 16.35 -22.23
N ALA A 34 19.22 16.70 -23.51
CA ALA A 34 19.46 15.78 -24.62
C ALA A 34 20.90 15.22 -24.68
N GLN A 35 21.87 15.85 -24.00
CA GLN A 35 23.28 15.44 -23.94
C GLN A 35 23.59 14.45 -22.81
N SER A 36 22.63 14.14 -21.95
CA SER A 36 22.79 13.30 -20.77
C SER A 36 22.89 11.79 -21.05
N GLY A 37 22.65 11.36 -22.30
CA GLY A 37 22.69 9.95 -22.69
C GLY A 37 21.43 9.14 -22.33
N TYR A 38 20.45 9.76 -21.67
CA TYR A 38 19.13 9.14 -21.46
C TYR A 38 18.30 9.17 -22.73
N SER A 39 17.58 8.09 -23.01
CA SER A 39 16.60 8.07 -24.10
C SER A 39 15.33 8.82 -23.70
N SER A 40 14.55 9.30 -24.67
CA SER A 40 13.23 9.88 -24.41
C SER A 40 12.32 8.92 -23.65
N ASP A 41 12.44 7.61 -23.90
CA ASP A 41 11.69 6.57 -23.21
C ASP A 41 12.08 6.44 -21.73
N ASP A 42 13.35 6.66 -21.38
CA ASP A 42 13.81 6.64 -19.99
C ASP A 42 13.32 7.87 -19.23
N MET A 43 13.38 9.05 -19.86
CA MET A 43 12.86 10.30 -19.29
C MET A 43 11.36 10.22 -19.03
N ASN A 44 10.59 9.73 -20.02
CA ASN A 44 9.15 9.57 -19.89
C ASN A 44 8.79 8.54 -18.82
N PHE A 45 9.53 7.43 -18.72
CA PHE A 45 9.30 6.44 -17.68
C PHE A 45 9.55 6.98 -16.27
N ALA A 46 10.64 7.73 -16.07
CA ALA A 46 10.93 8.40 -14.81
C ALA A 46 9.83 9.43 -14.44
N ARG A 47 9.33 10.17 -15.43
CA ARG A 47 8.21 11.11 -15.24
C ARG A 47 6.93 10.39 -14.82
N SER A 48 6.57 9.28 -15.48
CA SER A 48 5.41 8.47 -15.12
C SER A 48 5.50 7.86 -13.73
N LEU A 49 6.70 7.51 -13.24
CA LEU A 49 6.90 7.10 -11.85
C LEU A 49 6.64 8.26 -10.89
N LEU A 50 7.18 9.45 -11.17
CA LEU A 50 7.00 10.64 -10.34
C LEU A 50 5.54 11.13 -10.29
N GLU A 51 4.82 11.00 -11.40
CA GLU A 51 3.39 11.33 -11.53
C GLU A 51 2.47 10.31 -10.87
N ASN A 52 3.00 9.15 -10.44
CA ASN A 52 2.26 8.14 -9.70
C ASN A 52 2.71 8.10 -8.22
N PRO A 53 2.26 9.05 -7.39
CA PRO A 53 2.68 9.15 -6.00
C PRO A 53 2.34 7.90 -5.18
N VAL A 54 1.23 7.22 -5.51
CA VAL A 54 0.81 5.97 -4.86
C VAL A 54 1.80 4.85 -5.14
N LEU A 55 2.25 4.69 -6.39
CA LEU A 55 3.25 3.67 -6.73
C LEU A 55 4.61 4.00 -6.12
N MET A 56 5.00 5.27 -6.06
CA MET A 56 6.24 5.70 -5.40
C MET A 56 6.22 5.39 -3.91
N GLU A 57 5.10 5.68 -3.24
CA GLU A 57 4.92 5.35 -1.83
C GLU A 57 4.89 3.82 -1.61
N LYS A 58 4.33 3.06 -2.54
CA LYS A 58 4.41 1.59 -2.52
C LYS A 58 5.85 1.13 -2.64
N LEU A 59 6.61 1.62 -3.62
CA LEU A 59 8.02 1.27 -3.81
C LEU A 59 8.90 1.67 -2.62
N ASP A 60 8.59 2.77 -1.95
CA ASP A 60 9.32 3.24 -0.75
C ASP A 60 8.84 2.55 0.55
N GLY A 61 7.78 1.74 0.48
CA GLY A 61 7.22 1.05 1.65
C GLY A 61 7.87 -0.31 1.94
N TYR A 62 8.67 -0.84 1.01
CA TYR A 62 9.29 -2.17 1.11
C TYR A 62 10.81 -2.08 1.31
N GLY A 63 11.47 -3.23 1.43
CA GLY A 63 12.93 -3.32 1.55
C GLY A 63 13.47 -2.88 2.91
N LYS A 64 14.78 -2.59 2.93
CA LYS A 64 15.53 -2.21 4.14
C LYS A 64 15.27 -0.76 4.55
N HIS A 65 14.78 0.07 3.64
CA HIS A 65 14.73 1.52 3.73
C HIS A 65 13.28 2.04 3.63
N LYS A 66 12.43 1.58 4.54
CA LYS A 66 11.00 1.89 4.50
C LYS A 66 10.74 3.35 4.87
N HIS A 67 10.02 4.06 4.00
CA HIS A 67 9.55 5.43 4.19
C HIS A 67 10.66 6.47 4.39
N ASP A 68 11.88 6.20 3.91
CA ASP A 68 12.99 7.15 3.97
C ASP A 68 13.30 7.81 2.61
N GLY A 69 12.50 7.51 1.58
CA GLY A 69 12.64 8.01 0.22
C GLY A 69 13.64 7.24 -0.63
N LYS A 70 14.10 6.06 -0.19
CA LYS A 70 15.06 5.21 -0.89
C LYS A 70 14.45 3.89 -1.31
N ILE A 71 14.28 3.75 -2.61
CA ILE A 71 13.76 2.54 -3.23
C ILE A 71 14.94 1.63 -3.59
N ASP A 72 15.10 0.52 -2.89
CA ASP A 72 16.09 -0.51 -3.19
C ASP A 72 15.53 -1.59 -4.15
N ARG A 73 16.39 -2.49 -4.62
CA ARG A 73 16.00 -3.60 -5.52
C ARG A 73 15.01 -4.54 -4.87
N GLU A 74 15.16 -4.80 -3.57
CA GLU A 74 14.24 -5.64 -2.80
C GLU A 74 12.83 -5.05 -2.85
N SER A 75 12.70 -3.74 -2.68
CA SER A 75 11.44 -3.03 -2.74
C SER A 75 10.75 -3.17 -4.10
N ILE A 76 11.50 -3.07 -5.20
CA ILE A 76 10.96 -3.25 -6.55
C ILE A 76 10.56 -4.70 -6.80
N ILE A 77 11.35 -5.66 -6.31
CA ILE A 77 11.02 -7.09 -6.40
C ILE A 77 9.74 -7.37 -5.61
N THR A 78 9.63 -6.88 -4.38
CA THR A 78 8.44 -7.10 -3.55
C THR A 78 7.21 -6.43 -4.13
N VAL A 79 7.30 -5.18 -4.59
CA VAL A 79 6.18 -4.54 -5.31
C VAL A 79 5.86 -5.28 -6.61
N GLY A 80 6.86 -5.78 -7.34
CA GLY A 80 6.66 -6.56 -8.57
C GLY A 80 6.00 -7.92 -8.33
N GLN A 81 6.34 -8.59 -7.24
CA GLN A 81 5.74 -9.85 -6.79
C GLN A 81 4.34 -9.62 -6.22
N ASN A 82 4.14 -8.55 -5.45
CA ASN A 82 2.85 -8.13 -4.91
C ASN A 82 1.94 -7.48 -5.97
N MET A 83 2.48 -7.03 -7.11
CA MET A 83 1.69 -6.74 -8.31
C MET A 83 1.10 -8.01 -8.95
N GLY A 84 1.49 -9.21 -8.48
CA GLY A 84 0.77 -10.48 -8.68
C GLY A 84 -0.44 -10.68 -7.76
N PHE A 85 -0.65 -9.79 -6.78
CA PHE A 85 -1.87 -9.66 -5.98
C PHE A 85 -2.45 -8.27 -6.23
N PRO A 86 -3.25 -8.07 -7.29
CA PRO A 86 -3.79 -6.75 -7.55
C PRO A 86 -4.91 -6.50 -6.54
N LEU A 87 -4.56 -5.97 -5.36
CA LEU A 87 -5.55 -5.54 -4.34
C LEU A 87 -6.60 -4.61 -4.95
N ALA A 88 -6.19 -3.79 -5.93
CA ALA A 88 -7.08 -2.93 -6.71
C ALA A 88 -8.10 -3.69 -7.60
N THR A 89 -7.81 -4.93 -8.01
CA THR A 89 -8.76 -5.77 -8.75
C THR A 89 -9.56 -6.68 -7.84
N MET A 90 -9.19 -6.83 -6.57
CA MET A 90 -10.01 -7.53 -5.59
C MET A 90 -11.33 -6.77 -5.45
N SER A 91 -12.44 -7.50 -5.47
CA SER A 91 -13.74 -7.00 -5.08
C SER A 91 -13.75 -6.58 -3.60
N ASP A 92 -14.71 -5.76 -3.22
CA ASP A 92 -14.94 -5.36 -1.83
C ASP A 92 -15.11 -6.57 -0.92
N LYS A 93 -15.77 -7.61 -1.43
CA LYS A 93 -15.91 -8.91 -0.77
C LYS A 93 -14.58 -9.59 -0.50
N GLU A 94 -13.70 -9.69 -1.51
CA GLU A 94 -12.40 -10.33 -1.36
C GLU A 94 -11.51 -9.57 -0.36
N LEU A 95 -11.57 -8.24 -0.36
CA LEU A 95 -10.86 -7.42 0.62
C LEU A 95 -11.42 -7.60 2.04
N ALA A 96 -12.75 -7.63 2.21
CA ALA A 96 -13.38 -7.93 3.49
C ALA A 96 -13.05 -9.34 3.98
N GLN A 97 -12.99 -10.32 3.08
CA GLN A 97 -12.61 -11.69 3.40
C GLN A 97 -11.13 -11.78 3.82
N LYS A 98 -10.24 -11.05 3.15
CA LYS A 98 -8.83 -10.95 3.55
C LYS A 98 -8.69 -10.31 4.93
N LEU A 99 -9.41 -9.20 5.18
CA LEU A 99 -9.48 -8.57 6.50
C LEU A 99 -9.97 -9.55 7.58
N LEU A 100 -10.98 -10.37 7.28
CA LEU A 100 -11.51 -11.38 8.22
C LEU A 100 -10.49 -12.50 8.50
N ASN A 101 -9.79 -12.97 7.47
CA ASN A 101 -8.79 -14.04 7.61
C ASN A 101 -7.58 -13.59 8.43
N GLU A 102 -7.20 -12.32 8.30
CA GLU A 102 -6.06 -11.69 8.96
C GLU A 102 -6.49 -10.79 10.12
N TYR A 103 -7.66 -11.05 10.70
CA TYR A 103 -8.34 -10.13 11.61
C TYR A 103 -7.46 -9.64 12.78
N ASP A 104 -6.73 -10.54 13.43
CA ASP A 104 -5.88 -10.21 14.58
C ASP A 104 -4.70 -9.31 14.19
N THR A 105 -4.30 -9.33 12.92
CA THR A 105 -3.27 -8.45 12.37
C THR A 105 -3.71 -6.99 12.43
N TYR A 106 -5.00 -6.71 12.17
CA TYR A 106 -5.53 -5.34 12.11
C TYR A 106 -6.17 -4.87 13.42
N TYR A 107 -6.10 -5.68 14.47
CA TYR A 107 -6.61 -5.34 15.80
C TYR A 107 -5.84 -4.16 16.40
N PRO A 108 -6.51 -3.18 17.05
CA PRO A 108 -5.83 -2.06 17.72
C PRO A 108 -4.81 -2.55 18.76
N GLU A 109 -3.68 -1.85 18.88
CA GLU A 109 -2.74 -2.10 19.98
C GLU A 109 -3.44 -1.86 21.32
N ARG A 110 -3.14 -2.69 22.32
CA ARG A 110 -3.47 -2.35 23.71
C ARG A 110 -2.67 -1.11 24.08
N GLY A 111 -3.33 0.05 24.12
CA GLY A 111 -2.69 1.32 24.45
C GLY A 111 -1.98 1.31 25.81
N TRP A 112 -1.11 2.31 26.02
CA TRP A 112 -0.44 2.54 27.30
C TRP A 112 -1.47 2.61 28.44
N GLY A 113 -1.42 1.62 29.35
CA GLY A 113 -2.42 1.44 30.42
C GLY A 113 -3.29 0.19 30.27
N GLY A 114 -3.16 -0.58 29.18
CA GLY A 114 -3.75 -1.92 29.04
C GLY A 114 -5.26 -1.95 28.80
N ILE A 115 -5.89 -0.81 28.49
CA ILE A 115 -7.33 -0.72 28.30
C ILE A 115 -7.64 0.00 26.97
N ASP A 116 -7.51 -0.71 25.85
CA ASP A 116 -8.36 -0.41 24.70
C ASP A 116 -9.57 -1.36 24.80
N ARG A 117 -10.75 -0.80 25.09
CA ARG A 117 -12.00 -1.56 25.31
C ARG A 117 -12.76 -1.84 24.01
N ARG A 118 -12.20 -1.45 22.87
CA ARG A 118 -12.87 -1.62 21.58
C ARG A 118 -12.72 -3.06 21.14
N GLU A 119 -13.85 -3.74 21.02
CA GLU A 119 -13.92 -5.08 20.47
C GLU A 119 -13.84 -4.96 18.94
N GLY A 120 -12.61 -4.98 18.42
CA GLY A 120 -12.37 -5.28 17.01
C GLY A 120 -11.50 -4.32 16.21
N VAL A 121 -11.40 -4.60 14.92
CA VAL A 121 -10.68 -3.75 13.96
C VAL A 121 -11.36 -2.39 13.92
N THR A 122 -10.59 -1.31 14.01
CA THR A 122 -11.12 0.06 14.00
C THR A 122 -10.64 0.81 12.76
N TYR A 123 -11.34 1.88 12.39
CA TYR A 123 -10.83 2.81 11.38
C TYR A 123 -9.44 3.33 11.77
N ALA A 124 -9.24 3.64 13.06
CA ALA A 124 -7.97 4.12 13.59
C ALA A 124 -6.84 3.09 13.46
N SER A 125 -7.10 1.80 13.76
CA SER A 125 -6.08 0.76 13.65
C SER A 125 -5.69 0.51 12.19
N LEU A 126 -6.66 0.50 11.27
CA LEU A 126 -6.38 0.47 9.83
C LEU A 126 -5.58 1.68 9.38
N LYS A 127 -5.94 2.90 9.83
CA LYS A 127 -5.23 4.12 9.45
C LYS A 127 -3.80 4.12 9.96
N ASN A 128 -3.58 3.70 11.20
CA ASN A 128 -2.26 3.60 11.79
C ASN A 128 -1.36 2.60 11.06
N ILE A 129 -1.92 1.46 10.65
CA ILE A 129 -1.21 0.43 9.86
C ILE A 129 -0.94 0.97 8.44
N ALA A 130 -1.92 1.60 7.81
CA ALA A 130 -1.78 2.24 6.50
C ALA A 130 -0.70 3.33 6.49
N ASP A 131 -0.60 4.12 7.56
CA ASP A 131 0.37 5.20 7.68
C ASP A 131 1.76 4.72 8.11
N GLY A 132 1.95 3.42 8.36
CA GLY A 132 3.23 2.87 8.82
C GLY A 132 3.61 3.27 10.25
N THR A 133 2.68 3.88 11.01
CA THR A 133 2.89 4.23 12.43
C THR A 133 2.97 3.00 13.33
N ARG A 134 2.57 1.83 12.81
CA ARG A 134 2.63 0.54 13.49
C ARG A 134 3.79 -0.28 12.94
N HIS A 135 4.95 -0.15 13.56
CA HIS A 135 6.20 -0.73 13.07
C HIS A 135 6.30 -2.26 13.19
N ASP A 136 5.38 -2.91 13.94
CA ASP A 136 5.26 -4.36 14.04
C ASP A 136 4.45 -4.99 12.88
N ARG A 137 3.97 -4.17 11.93
CA ARG A 137 3.25 -4.63 10.74
C ARG A 137 4.08 -4.47 9.49
N GLY A 138 3.94 -5.46 8.61
CA GLY A 138 4.61 -5.48 7.34
C GLY A 138 3.95 -4.53 6.34
N PRO A 139 4.64 -4.28 5.23
CA PRO A 139 4.13 -3.45 4.15
C PRO A 139 2.94 -4.05 3.39
N ASP A 140 2.77 -5.37 3.43
CA ASP A 140 1.61 -6.07 2.88
C ASP A 140 0.33 -5.67 3.64
N GLU A 141 0.38 -5.66 4.97
CA GLU A 141 -0.73 -5.23 5.83
C GLU A 141 -1.07 -3.75 5.62
N ALA A 142 -0.05 -2.90 5.52
CA ALA A 142 -0.23 -1.47 5.22
C ALA A 142 -0.95 -1.27 3.89
N MET A 143 -0.60 -2.05 2.87
CA MET A 143 -1.25 -1.97 1.56
C MET A 143 -2.70 -2.44 1.57
N VAL A 144 -3.01 -3.52 2.30
CA VAL A 144 -4.40 -3.99 2.46
C VAL A 144 -5.22 -2.96 3.20
N ALA A 145 -4.69 -2.40 4.29
CA ALA A 145 -5.36 -1.35 5.05
C ALA A 145 -5.62 -0.09 4.19
N ARG A 146 -4.64 0.35 3.40
CA ARG A 146 -4.79 1.46 2.45
C ARG A 146 -5.86 1.18 1.40
N GLU A 147 -5.85 -0.02 0.81
CA GLU A 147 -6.85 -0.40 -0.19
C GLU A 147 -8.25 -0.38 0.41
N ILE A 148 -8.46 -0.98 1.58
CA ILE A 148 -9.75 -0.95 2.28
C ILE A 148 -10.19 0.50 2.55
N LEU A 149 -9.31 1.33 3.12
CA LEU A 149 -9.63 2.72 3.46
C LEU A 149 -9.88 3.60 2.24
N SER A 150 -9.36 3.22 1.07
CA SER A 150 -9.57 3.94 -0.19
C SER A 150 -10.94 3.68 -0.81
N ARG A 151 -11.75 2.78 -0.25
CA ARG A 151 -13.06 2.36 -0.76
C ARG A 151 -14.19 2.77 0.22
N PRO A 152 -14.77 3.97 0.05
CA PRO A 152 -15.79 4.49 0.96
C PRO A 152 -16.97 3.56 1.19
N GLU A 153 -17.45 2.88 0.15
CA GLU A 153 -18.58 1.93 0.24
C GLU A 153 -18.23 0.71 1.09
N LEU A 154 -17.05 0.09 0.85
CA LEU A 154 -16.55 -1.00 1.67
C LEU A 154 -16.38 -0.58 3.14
N VAL A 155 -15.78 0.60 3.38
CA VAL A 155 -15.61 1.15 4.73
C VAL A 155 -16.96 1.32 5.44
N ALA A 156 -17.97 1.82 4.71
CA ALA A 156 -19.33 1.96 5.23
C ALA A 156 -19.98 0.60 5.52
N GLN A 157 -19.83 -0.37 4.62
CA GLN A 157 -20.38 -1.73 4.77
C GLN A 157 -19.75 -2.49 5.94
N LEU A 158 -18.46 -2.26 6.22
CA LEU A 158 -17.77 -2.79 7.40
C LEU A 158 -18.13 -2.05 8.70
N GLY A 159 -18.87 -0.94 8.61
CA GLY A 159 -19.25 -0.12 9.76
C GLY A 159 -18.10 0.74 10.31
N LEU A 160 -17.05 0.98 9.52
CA LEU A 160 -15.84 1.69 9.92
C LEU A 160 -15.89 3.18 9.55
N THR A 161 -17.04 3.83 9.70
CA THR A 161 -17.31 5.18 9.16
C THR A 161 -16.67 6.32 9.94
N ASP A 162 -16.16 6.09 11.15
CA ASP A 162 -15.45 7.09 11.94
C ASP A 162 -14.39 6.45 12.87
N TRP A 163 -13.54 7.31 13.47
CA TRP A 163 -12.43 6.94 14.34
C TRP A 163 -12.80 6.13 15.59
N SER A 164 -14.07 6.14 16.00
CA SER A 164 -14.58 5.48 17.20
C SER A 164 -15.22 4.12 16.91
N LYS A 165 -15.55 3.82 15.64
CA LYS A 165 -16.20 2.56 15.26
C LYS A 165 -15.21 1.41 15.20
N SER A 166 -15.69 0.24 15.63
CA SER A 166 -15.01 -1.04 15.49
C SER A 166 -15.91 -2.04 14.77
N ALA A 167 -15.28 -2.96 14.05
CA ALA A 167 -15.91 -4.11 13.44
C ALA A 167 -15.35 -5.39 14.10
N ASP A 168 -16.23 -6.12 14.77
CA ASP A 168 -15.90 -7.46 15.22
C ASP A 168 -15.89 -8.48 14.05
N ARG A 169 -15.40 -9.70 14.29
CA ARG A 169 -15.41 -10.76 13.26
C ARG A 169 -16.81 -11.04 12.72
N GLY A 170 -17.83 -10.97 13.57
CA GLY A 170 -19.23 -11.19 13.22
C GLY A 170 -19.77 -10.10 12.31
N ALA A 171 -19.45 -8.84 12.60
CA ALA A 171 -19.82 -7.68 11.79
C ALA A 171 -19.19 -7.73 10.39
N ILE A 172 -17.90 -8.06 10.30
CA ILE A 172 -17.20 -8.24 9.01
C ILE A 172 -17.82 -9.40 8.22
N ASN A 173 -18.04 -10.55 8.87
CA ASN A 173 -18.67 -11.69 8.22
C ASN A 173 -20.11 -11.39 7.76
N ALA A 174 -20.87 -10.60 8.53
CA ALA A 174 -22.20 -10.14 8.12
C ALA A 174 -22.15 -9.17 6.94
N ALA A 175 -21.14 -8.29 6.87
CA ALA A 175 -20.92 -7.42 5.72
C ALA A 175 -20.63 -8.23 4.45
N ILE A 176 -19.74 -9.22 4.52
CA ILE A 176 -19.44 -10.16 3.43
C ILE A 176 -20.71 -10.83 2.90
N LYS A 177 -21.57 -11.33 3.79
CA LYS A 177 -22.85 -11.96 3.41
C LYS A 177 -23.82 -11.00 2.71
N ARG A 178 -23.83 -9.72 3.09
CA ARG A 178 -24.67 -8.70 2.41
C ARG A 178 -24.14 -8.40 1.01
N MET A 179 -22.81 -8.37 0.83
CA MET A 179 -22.17 -8.19 -0.47
C MET A 179 -22.54 -9.33 -1.44
N ASP A 180 -22.78 -10.55 -0.94
CA ASP A 180 -23.26 -11.68 -1.75
C ASP A 180 -24.69 -11.48 -2.26
N GLN A 181 -25.58 -10.90 -1.45
CA GLN A 181 -26.99 -10.71 -1.83
C GLN A 181 -27.19 -9.62 -2.88
N VAL A 182 -26.30 -8.62 -2.94
CA VAL A 182 -26.38 -7.51 -3.92
C VAL A 182 -26.06 -7.98 -5.35
N HIS A 183 -25.38 -9.12 -5.51
CA HIS A 183 -25.05 -9.68 -6.82
C HIS A 183 -26.15 -10.59 -7.42
N GLU A 184 -27.13 -11.04 -6.63
CA GLU A 184 -28.24 -11.89 -7.11
C GLU A 184 -29.47 -11.09 -7.61
N GLU A 185 -29.52 -9.77 -7.37
CA GLU A 185 -30.66 -8.91 -7.76
C GLU A 185 -30.40 -8.04 -9.01
N ARG A 186 -29.36 -8.34 -9.80
CA ARG A 186 -29.04 -7.65 -11.06
C ARG A 186 -28.98 -8.61 -12.25
#